data_AF-A0A2N0QG57-F1
#
_entry.id   AF-A0A2N0QG57-F1
#
_cell.length_a   1.000
_cell.length_b   1.000
_cell.length_c   1.000
_cell.angle_alpha   90.00
_cell.angle_beta   90.00
_cell.angle_gamma   90.00
#
_symmetry.space_group_name_H-M   'P 1'
#
loop_
_entity.id
_entity.type
_entity.pdbx_description
1 polymer ?
#
loop_
_entity_poly.entity_id
_entity_poly.type
_entity_poly.pdbx_seq_one_letter_code
_entity_poly.pdbx_strand_id
1 'polypeptide(L)'
;MSQLIYTSYCAHILYLIGETWQKFNPFAILKEFLAKNEVTNDSTNETLKNILKTLSDPFKFGTISVYIHFISIYARQFIQDTDFFQKQNKPIFPFVKERLNHLSAFLESNCNSQDFGPDLDTTIISHYFNPPDFYPVFCLAFEAAFNKFNAHIPSHPTHSLFWAAQNFDPKYILLGPLERKNLHQYSAIRELANPSDELLCKWSIYCGLQLENSVGEINLEEYWMNLGDKLPILSKIALDYIWYLYHAVVWKEVFQFITIFWMKIDKIFQRIL
;
A
#
# COMPACT_ATOMS: atom_id res chain seq x y z
N MET A 1 -15.73 14.59 -15.36
CA MET A 1 -16.01 13.12 -15.40
C MET A 1 -14.75 12.26 -15.16
N SER A 2 -13.56 12.82 -15.02
CA SER A 2 -12.28 12.10 -14.87
C SER A 2 -11.77 11.93 -13.43
N GLN A 3 -12.36 12.59 -12.43
CA GLN A 3 -11.81 12.66 -11.06
C GLN A 3 -12.11 11.43 -10.19
N LEU A 4 -13.10 10.59 -10.55
CA LEU A 4 -13.50 9.41 -9.77
C LEU A 4 -12.59 8.19 -9.98
N ILE A 5 -11.77 8.17 -11.04
CA ILE A 5 -11.01 6.97 -11.45
C ILE A 5 -9.69 6.83 -10.66
N TYR A 6 -9.10 7.95 -10.22
CA TYR A 6 -7.72 8.00 -9.72
C TYR A 6 -7.56 7.53 -8.26
N THR A 7 -8.65 7.59 -7.50
CA THR A 7 -8.62 7.61 -6.03
C THR A 7 -9.16 6.30 -5.43
N SER A 8 -9.95 5.58 -6.25
CA SER A 8 -10.24 4.15 -6.09
C SER A 8 -8.97 3.28 -6.17
N TYR A 9 -7.88 3.77 -6.76
CA TYR A 9 -6.78 2.93 -7.23
C TYR A 9 -5.86 2.37 -6.14
N CYS A 10 -5.24 3.20 -5.29
CA CYS A 10 -4.36 2.70 -4.22
C CYS A 10 -5.12 1.78 -3.25
N ALA A 11 -6.37 2.16 -2.95
CA ALA A 11 -7.32 1.34 -2.23
C ALA A 11 -7.59 -0.01 -2.90
N HIS A 12 -7.86 0.03 -4.20
CA HIS A 12 -8.15 -1.14 -5.01
C HIS A 12 -6.94 -2.07 -5.10
N ILE A 13 -5.72 -1.54 -5.20
CA ILE A 13 -4.49 -2.35 -5.21
C ILE A 13 -4.32 -3.09 -3.88
N LEU A 14 -4.43 -2.38 -2.76
CA LEU A 14 -4.34 -3.00 -1.42
C LEU A 14 -5.47 -4.02 -1.22
N TYR A 15 -6.66 -3.75 -1.75
CA TYR A 15 -7.76 -4.69 -1.78
C TYR A 15 -7.44 -5.94 -2.60
N LEU A 16 -6.89 -5.79 -3.80
CA LEU A 16 -6.52 -6.91 -4.67
C LEU A 16 -5.46 -7.79 -4.01
N ILE A 17 -4.49 -7.20 -3.30
CA ILE A 17 -3.49 -7.94 -2.53
C ILE A 17 -4.17 -8.73 -1.39
N GLY A 18 -5.01 -8.07 -0.59
CA GLY A 18 -5.75 -8.71 0.49
C GLY A 18 -6.69 -9.82 0.00
N GLU A 19 -7.40 -9.58 -1.10
CA GLU A 19 -8.27 -10.56 -1.78
C GLU A 19 -7.45 -11.76 -2.28
N THR A 20 -6.24 -11.52 -2.79
CA THR A 20 -5.36 -12.59 -3.26
C THR A 20 -5.00 -13.54 -2.13
N TRP A 21 -4.62 -13.01 -0.96
CA TRP A 21 -4.35 -13.84 0.22
C TRP A 21 -5.62 -14.52 0.75
N GLN A 22 -6.77 -13.85 0.71
CA GLN A 22 -8.05 -14.44 1.10
C GLN A 22 -8.45 -15.65 0.21
N LYS A 23 -8.12 -15.58 -1.09
CA LYS A 23 -8.41 -16.63 -2.07
C LYS A 23 -7.25 -17.62 -2.25
N PHE A 24 -6.16 -17.47 -1.50
CA PHE A 24 -4.98 -18.30 -1.64
C PHE A 24 -5.24 -19.73 -1.16
N ASN A 25 -5.13 -20.70 -2.06
CA ASN A 25 -5.51 -22.09 -1.78
C ASN A 25 -4.78 -22.72 -0.58
N PRO A 26 -3.48 -22.48 -0.35
CA PRO A 26 -2.82 -22.97 0.86
C PRO A 26 -3.42 -22.43 2.17
N PHE A 27 -4.12 -21.30 2.14
CA PHE A 27 -4.89 -20.76 3.27
C PHE A 27 -6.33 -21.28 3.34
N ALA A 28 -6.69 -22.32 2.57
CA ALA A 28 -8.05 -22.89 2.57
C ALA A 28 -8.53 -23.28 3.97
N ILE A 29 -7.65 -23.87 4.81
CA ILE A 29 -7.99 -24.23 6.19
C ILE A 29 -8.36 -23.00 7.04
N LEU A 30 -7.64 -21.90 6.86
CA LEU A 30 -7.94 -20.63 7.52
C LEU A 30 -9.25 -20.05 6.99
N LYS A 31 -9.48 -20.10 5.67
CA LYS A 31 -10.72 -19.62 5.04
C LYS A 31 -11.94 -20.39 5.54
N GLU A 32 -11.88 -21.72 5.58
CA GLU A 32 -12.95 -22.55 6.11
C GLU A 32 -13.24 -22.23 7.57
N PHE A 33 -12.19 -21.99 8.37
CA PHE A 33 -12.32 -21.59 9.76
C PHE A 33 -12.99 -20.21 9.91
N LEU A 34 -12.60 -19.22 9.10
CA LEU A 34 -13.19 -17.89 9.09
C LEU A 34 -14.66 -17.90 8.66
N ALA A 35 -14.99 -18.65 7.60
CA ALA A 35 -16.37 -18.77 7.11
C ALA A 35 -17.30 -19.38 8.18
N LYS A 36 -16.82 -20.39 8.94
CA LYS A 36 -17.56 -20.97 10.07
C LYS A 36 -17.77 -19.97 11.21
N ASN A 37 -16.80 -19.09 11.45
CA ASN A 37 -16.93 -18.02 12.44
C ASN A 37 -17.89 -16.89 12.00
N GLU A 38 -18.03 -16.58 10.71
CA GLU A 38 -18.94 -15.50 10.27
C GLU A 38 -20.44 -15.84 10.44
N VAL A 39 -20.79 -17.12 10.42
CA VAL A 39 -22.16 -17.60 10.67
C VAL A 39 -22.59 -17.41 12.14
N THR A 40 -21.66 -17.10 13.06
CA THR A 40 -21.90 -17.05 14.52
C THR A 40 -22.71 -15.86 15.02
N ASN A 41 -23.17 -14.95 14.16
CA ASN A 41 -24.27 -14.05 14.52
C ASN A 41 -25.60 -14.81 14.67
N ASP A 42 -25.68 -16.06 14.20
CA ASP A 42 -26.78 -17.00 14.46
C ASP A 42 -26.23 -18.22 15.23
N SER A 43 -26.56 -18.30 16.52
CA SER A 43 -25.93 -19.17 17.52
C SER A 43 -26.39 -20.63 17.46
N THR A 44 -26.30 -21.28 16.30
CA THR A 44 -26.58 -22.72 16.21
C THR A 44 -25.45 -23.54 16.87
N ASN A 45 -25.85 -24.46 17.75
CA ASN A 45 -24.95 -25.35 18.50
C ASN A 45 -24.04 -26.19 17.57
N GLU A 46 -24.48 -26.46 16.33
CA GLU A 46 -23.73 -27.14 15.28
C GLU A 46 -22.47 -26.38 14.82
N THR A 47 -22.58 -25.06 14.65
CA THR A 47 -21.49 -24.20 14.16
C THR A 47 -20.38 -24.09 15.19
N LEU A 48 -20.73 -23.89 16.47
CA LEU A 48 -19.78 -23.88 17.59
C LEU A 48 -19.09 -25.23 17.76
N LYS A 49 -19.82 -26.35 17.64
CA LYS A 49 -19.22 -27.70 17.67
C LYS A 49 -18.20 -27.91 16.56
N ASN A 50 -18.48 -27.42 15.35
CA ASN A 50 -17.56 -27.54 14.22
C ASN A 50 -16.29 -26.68 14.38
N ILE A 51 -16.42 -25.47 14.94
CA ILE A 51 -15.28 -24.61 15.30
C ILE A 51 -14.44 -25.31 16.37
N LEU A 52 -15.05 -25.76 17.47
CA LEU A 52 -14.37 -26.45 18.57
C LEU A 52 -13.68 -27.73 18.08
N LYS A 53 -14.33 -28.51 17.23
CA LYS A 53 -13.72 -29.71 16.61
C LYS A 53 -12.49 -29.36 15.77
N THR A 54 -12.52 -28.24 15.05
CA THR A 54 -11.37 -27.78 14.24
C THR A 54 -10.21 -27.33 15.14
N LEU A 55 -10.50 -26.60 16.22
CA LEU A 55 -9.50 -26.12 17.18
C LEU A 55 -8.97 -27.24 18.10
N SER A 56 -9.71 -28.33 18.26
CA SER A 56 -9.30 -29.50 19.05
C SER A 56 -8.31 -30.40 18.31
N ASP A 57 -8.17 -30.24 16.99
CA ASP A 57 -7.17 -30.94 16.18
C ASP A 57 -5.85 -30.15 16.24
N PRO A 58 -4.79 -30.67 16.90
CA PRO A 58 -3.56 -29.91 17.14
C PRO A 58 -2.85 -29.48 15.85
N PHE A 59 -2.93 -30.30 14.80
CA PHE A 59 -2.31 -30.00 13.52
C PHE A 59 -3.05 -28.84 12.83
N LYS A 60 -4.39 -28.90 12.80
CA LYS A 60 -5.21 -27.83 12.20
C LYS A 60 -5.09 -26.54 12.98
N PHE A 61 -5.15 -26.63 14.31
CA PHE A 61 -4.97 -25.51 15.21
C PHE A 61 -3.64 -24.81 14.97
N GLY A 62 -2.54 -25.56 15.03
CA GLY A 62 -1.21 -24.99 14.79
C GLY A 62 -1.09 -24.34 13.42
N THR A 63 -1.60 -25.01 12.37
CA THR A 63 -1.53 -24.48 10.99
C THR A 63 -2.28 -23.15 10.87
N ILE A 64 -3.49 -23.07 11.45
CA ILE A 64 -4.29 -21.84 11.50
C ILE A 64 -3.54 -20.74 12.26
N SER A 65 -2.98 -21.06 13.43
CA SER A 65 -2.22 -20.10 14.26
C SER A 65 -1.02 -19.53 13.52
N VAL A 66 -0.24 -20.38 12.85
CA VAL A 66 0.91 -19.95 12.03
C VAL A 66 0.46 -19.03 10.90
N TYR A 67 -0.58 -19.38 10.15
CA TYR A 67 -1.07 -18.53 9.06
C TYR A 67 -1.63 -17.19 9.55
N ILE A 68 -2.38 -17.20 10.67
CA ILE A 68 -2.86 -15.96 11.28
C ILE A 68 -1.68 -15.06 11.68
N HIS A 69 -0.65 -15.63 12.31
CA HIS A 69 0.50 -14.84 12.75
C HIS A 69 1.34 -14.32 11.57
N PHE A 70 1.53 -15.14 10.53
CA PHE A 70 2.19 -14.70 9.29
C PHE A 70 1.47 -13.49 8.72
N ILE A 71 0.15 -13.62 8.57
CA ILE A 71 -0.65 -12.56 8.00
C ILE A 71 -0.63 -11.31 8.90
N SER A 72 -0.69 -11.45 10.22
CA SER A 72 -0.71 -10.30 11.13
C SER A 72 0.60 -9.51 11.14
N ILE A 73 1.75 -10.17 11.00
CA ILE A 73 3.06 -9.52 10.90
C ILE A 73 3.14 -8.71 9.61
N TYR A 74 2.88 -9.36 8.47
CA TYR A 74 3.11 -8.74 7.17
C TYR A 74 1.97 -7.80 6.75
N ALA A 75 0.76 -7.95 7.30
CA ALA A 75 -0.33 -7.02 7.04
C ALA A 75 -0.08 -5.61 7.58
N ARG A 76 0.83 -5.44 8.54
CA ARG A 76 1.19 -4.11 9.08
C ARG A 76 1.67 -3.15 7.99
N GLN A 77 2.41 -3.65 6.99
CA GLN A 77 2.85 -2.82 5.86
C GLN A 77 1.66 -2.28 5.07
N PHE A 78 0.66 -3.13 4.78
CA PHE A 78 -0.55 -2.70 4.06
C PHE A 78 -1.39 -1.73 4.89
N ILE A 79 -1.43 -1.89 6.22
CA ILE A 79 -2.10 -0.95 7.12
C ILE A 79 -1.38 0.40 7.10
N GLN A 80 -0.06 0.42 7.19
CA GLN A 80 0.71 1.67 7.15
C GLN A 80 0.55 2.42 5.82
N ASP A 81 0.56 1.70 4.69
CA ASP A 81 0.34 2.30 3.38
C ASP A 81 -1.13 2.76 3.23
N THR A 82 -2.08 2.00 3.78
CA THR A 82 -3.48 2.43 3.89
C THR A 82 -3.61 3.73 4.67
N ASP A 83 -3.06 3.80 5.88
CA ASP A 83 -3.08 4.98 6.74
C ASP A 83 -2.43 6.17 6.06
N PHE A 84 -1.33 5.95 5.34
CA PHE A 84 -0.67 6.98 4.54
C PHE A 84 -1.62 7.56 3.49
N PHE A 85 -2.28 6.71 2.71
CA PHE A 85 -3.24 7.15 1.69
C PHE A 85 -4.52 7.75 2.30
N GLN A 86 -4.83 7.42 3.56
CA GLN A 86 -5.97 7.95 4.32
C GLN A 86 -5.70 9.28 5.03
N LYS A 87 -4.46 9.80 5.05
CA LYS A 87 -4.15 11.09 5.67
C LYS A 87 -4.92 12.21 4.98
N GLN A 88 -6.12 12.50 5.50
CA GLN A 88 -6.93 13.63 5.09
C GLN A 88 -6.18 14.94 5.39
N ASN A 89 -6.37 15.94 4.54
CA ASN A 89 -5.76 17.26 4.69
C ASN A 89 -4.22 17.25 4.66
N LYS A 90 -3.60 16.36 3.87
CA LYS A 90 -2.18 16.45 3.54
C LYS A 90 -1.90 16.38 2.03
N PRO A 91 -0.91 17.14 1.53
CA PRO A 91 -0.52 17.13 0.12
C PRO A 91 0.30 15.87 -0.23
N ILE A 92 -0.32 14.70 -0.22
CA ILE A 92 0.39 13.41 -0.31
C ILE A 92 0.63 12.90 -1.74
N PHE A 93 0.02 13.53 -2.75
CA PHE A 93 0.00 13.00 -4.13
C PHE A 93 1.39 12.77 -4.73
N PRO A 94 2.38 13.67 -4.54
CA PRO A 94 3.74 13.48 -5.07
C PRO A 94 4.46 12.24 -4.53
N PHE A 95 4.04 11.72 -3.37
CA PHE A 95 4.69 10.58 -2.71
C PHE A 95 4.05 9.23 -3.07
N VAL A 96 2.93 9.21 -3.80
CA VAL A 96 2.19 7.97 -4.12
C VAL A 96 3.06 7.00 -4.92
N LYS A 97 3.80 7.49 -5.91
CA LYS A 97 4.64 6.63 -6.75
C LYS A 97 5.74 5.95 -5.95
N GLU A 98 6.39 6.69 -5.05
CA GLU A 98 7.42 6.12 -4.16
C GLU A 98 6.83 5.05 -3.25
N ARG A 99 5.66 5.31 -2.66
CA ARG A 99 4.94 4.30 -1.84
C ARG A 99 4.61 3.05 -2.62
N LEU A 100 4.13 3.17 -3.86
CA LEU A 100 3.87 2.03 -4.73
C LEU A 100 5.16 1.26 -5.07
N ASN A 101 6.28 1.95 -5.27
CA ASN A 101 7.57 1.29 -5.49
C ASN A 101 8.05 0.53 -4.24
N HIS A 102 7.90 1.12 -3.04
CA HIS A 102 8.21 0.43 -1.79
C HIS A 102 7.34 -0.81 -1.58
N LEU A 103 6.03 -0.71 -1.85
CA LEU A 103 5.12 -1.85 -1.78
C LEU A 103 5.51 -2.95 -2.79
N SER A 104 5.90 -2.56 -4.01
CA SER A 104 6.41 -3.49 -5.02
C SER A 104 7.64 -4.24 -4.52
N ALA A 105 8.64 -3.51 -4.01
CA ALA A 105 9.88 -4.08 -3.51
C ALA A 105 9.65 -4.99 -2.30
N PHE A 106 8.75 -4.61 -1.40
CA PHE A 106 8.34 -5.42 -0.26
C PHE A 106 7.70 -6.75 -0.70
N LEU A 107 6.80 -6.73 -1.68
CA LEU A 107 6.19 -7.96 -2.19
C LEU A 107 7.24 -8.84 -2.88
N GLU A 108 8.06 -8.26 -3.74
CA GLU A 108 9.09 -8.95 -4.52
C GLU A 108 10.15 -9.61 -3.61
N SER A 109 10.65 -8.88 -2.61
CA SER A 109 11.69 -9.38 -1.71
C SER A 109 11.25 -10.62 -0.94
N ASN A 110 9.95 -10.74 -0.64
CA ASN A 110 9.41 -11.86 0.11
C ASN A 110 9.02 -13.06 -0.78
N CYS A 111 9.03 -12.93 -2.11
CA CYS A 111 8.73 -14.04 -3.04
C CYS A 111 9.80 -15.14 -2.98
N ASN A 112 11.04 -14.80 -2.61
CA ASN A 112 12.18 -15.73 -2.56
C ASN A 112 12.86 -15.71 -1.18
N SER A 113 12.14 -15.31 -0.13
CA SER A 113 12.74 -15.24 1.20
C SER A 113 13.10 -16.62 1.71
N GLN A 114 14.28 -16.72 2.32
CA GLN A 114 14.72 -17.95 3.00
C GLN A 114 14.45 -17.91 4.51
N ASP A 115 13.98 -16.77 5.00
CA ASP A 115 13.72 -16.50 6.41
C ASP A 115 12.52 -15.54 6.55
N PHE A 116 11.65 -15.81 7.51
CA PHE A 116 10.48 -14.98 7.83
C PHE A 116 10.55 -14.40 9.26
N GLY A 117 11.71 -14.54 9.91
CA GLY A 117 12.03 -13.94 11.18
C GLY A 117 11.69 -14.82 12.39
N PRO A 118 12.35 -14.53 13.53
CA PRO A 118 12.27 -15.38 14.73
C PRO A 118 10.86 -15.41 15.37
N ASP A 119 10.05 -14.37 15.16
CA ASP A 119 8.69 -14.29 15.70
C ASP A 119 7.78 -15.38 15.08
N LEU A 120 7.91 -15.61 13.77
CA LEU A 120 7.18 -16.66 13.08
C LEU A 120 7.73 -18.04 13.41
N ASP A 121 9.05 -18.18 13.41
CA ASP A 121 9.70 -19.44 13.77
C ASP A 121 9.29 -19.90 15.16
N THR A 122 9.27 -18.99 16.13
CA THR A 122 8.82 -19.28 17.50
C THR A 122 7.39 -19.82 17.51
N THR A 123 6.51 -19.26 16.69
CA THR A 123 5.11 -19.71 16.60
C THR A 123 4.99 -21.08 15.95
N ILE A 124 5.73 -21.31 14.87
CA ILE A 124 5.78 -22.60 14.16
C ILE A 124 6.29 -23.69 15.11
N ILE A 125 7.40 -23.42 15.81
CA ILE A 125 8.03 -24.35 16.76
C ILE A 125 7.12 -24.60 17.97
N SER A 126 6.40 -23.59 18.46
CA SER A 126 5.47 -23.75 19.59
C SER A 126 4.33 -24.75 19.30
N HIS A 127 4.01 -24.96 18.02
CA HIS A 127 3.05 -25.96 17.55
C HIS A 127 3.71 -27.27 17.08
N TYR A 128 4.99 -27.48 17.41
CA TYR A 128 5.77 -28.67 17.05
C TYR A 128 5.95 -28.89 15.54
N PHE A 129 5.95 -27.81 14.78
CA PHE A 129 6.25 -27.85 13.34
C PHE A 129 7.68 -27.43 13.03
N ASN A 130 8.08 -27.70 11.78
CA ASN A 130 9.37 -27.31 11.23
C ASN A 130 9.21 -26.03 10.36
N PRO A 131 9.89 -24.90 10.67
CA PRO A 131 9.76 -23.65 9.91
C PRO A 131 9.98 -23.76 8.38
N PRO A 132 10.99 -24.50 7.88
CA PRO A 132 11.18 -24.72 6.45
C PRO A 132 9.97 -25.32 5.71
N ASP A 133 9.06 -26.01 6.41
CA ASP A 133 7.87 -26.59 5.78
C ASP A 133 6.83 -25.50 5.41
N PHE A 134 6.88 -24.35 6.09
CA PHE A 134 5.96 -23.23 5.90
C PHE A 134 6.48 -22.14 4.96
N TYR A 135 7.80 -21.94 4.88
CA TYR A 135 8.38 -20.86 4.06
C TYR A 135 7.97 -20.92 2.58
N PRO A 136 7.92 -22.08 1.91
CA PRO A 136 7.44 -22.14 0.52
C PRO A 136 6.00 -21.64 0.37
N VAL A 137 5.14 -21.90 1.37
CA VAL A 137 3.75 -21.42 1.36
C VAL A 137 3.70 -19.90 1.47
N PHE A 138 4.54 -19.31 2.33
CA PHE A 138 4.64 -17.87 2.48
C PHE A 138 5.17 -17.19 1.22
N CYS A 139 6.23 -17.73 0.63
CA CYS A 139 6.78 -17.26 -0.65
C CYS A 139 5.72 -17.27 -1.76
N LEU A 140 4.95 -18.37 -1.89
CA LEU A 140 3.87 -18.47 -2.86
C LEU A 140 2.73 -17.47 -2.61
N ALA A 141 2.44 -17.14 -1.34
CA ALA A 141 1.45 -16.11 -1.01
C ALA A 141 1.92 -14.72 -1.46
N PHE A 142 3.20 -14.41 -1.27
CA PHE A 142 3.81 -13.18 -1.76
C PHE A 142 3.88 -13.13 -3.29
N GLU A 143 4.26 -14.23 -3.93
CA GLU A 143 4.30 -14.34 -5.39
C GLU A 143 2.91 -14.10 -6.00
N ALA A 144 1.87 -14.70 -5.42
CA ALA A 144 0.50 -14.47 -5.87
C ALA A 144 0.12 -12.98 -5.76
N ALA A 145 0.42 -12.33 -4.64
CA ALA A 145 0.15 -10.91 -4.43
C ALA A 145 0.98 -10.01 -5.37
N PHE A 146 2.26 -10.32 -5.56
CA PHE A 146 3.16 -9.59 -6.45
C PHE A 146 2.72 -9.67 -7.91
N ASN A 147 2.37 -10.87 -8.39
CA ASN A 147 1.86 -11.07 -9.74
C ASN A 147 0.55 -10.29 -9.96
N LYS A 148 -0.34 -10.29 -8.97
CA LYS A 148 -1.56 -9.47 -9.02
C LYS A 148 -1.22 -7.99 -9.07
N PHE A 149 -0.36 -7.50 -8.19
CA PHE A 149 0.10 -6.11 -8.16
C PHE A 149 0.70 -5.69 -9.51
N ASN A 150 1.64 -6.46 -10.05
CA ASN A 150 2.32 -6.16 -11.31
C ASN A 150 1.40 -6.19 -12.54
N ALA A 151 0.35 -7.00 -12.54
CA ALA A 151 -0.63 -6.99 -13.62
C ALA A 151 -1.47 -5.70 -13.64
N HIS A 152 -1.73 -5.12 -12.46
CA HIS A 152 -2.61 -3.97 -12.30
C HIS A 152 -1.88 -2.62 -12.30
N ILE A 153 -0.62 -2.54 -11.86
CA ILE A 153 0.05 -1.26 -11.69
C ILE A 153 0.43 -0.55 -13.00
N PRO A 154 1.17 -1.20 -13.93
CA PRO A 154 1.64 -0.54 -15.14
C PRO A 154 0.51 -0.22 -16.13
N SER A 155 -0.59 -0.96 -16.06
CA SER A 155 -1.73 -0.82 -16.97
C SER A 155 -2.70 0.29 -16.55
N HIS A 156 -2.51 0.91 -15.38
CA HIS A 156 -3.47 1.87 -14.87
C HIS A 156 -3.34 3.25 -15.55
N PRO A 157 -4.45 3.89 -15.96
CA PRO A 157 -4.44 5.18 -16.65
C PRO A 157 -3.73 6.32 -15.90
N THR A 158 -3.56 6.16 -14.58
CA THR A 158 -3.10 7.23 -13.68
C THR A 158 -1.65 7.01 -13.22
N HIS A 159 -1.04 5.91 -13.61
CA HIS A 159 0.34 5.56 -13.25
C HIS A 159 1.33 6.64 -13.71
N SER A 160 1.18 7.11 -14.95
CA SER A 160 1.98 8.19 -15.52
C SER A 160 1.80 9.50 -14.76
N LEU A 161 0.62 9.77 -14.22
CA LEU A 161 0.36 10.96 -13.42
C LEU A 161 1.01 10.87 -12.03
N PHE A 162 0.99 9.71 -11.36
CA PHE A 162 1.73 9.54 -10.10
C PHE A 162 3.23 9.72 -10.31
N TRP A 163 3.75 9.16 -11.40
CA TRP A 163 5.14 9.37 -11.78
C TRP A 163 5.42 10.85 -12.02
N ALA A 164 4.53 11.53 -12.73
CA ALA A 164 4.72 12.93 -13.06
C ALA A 164 4.68 13.83 -11.83
N ALA A 165 3.74 13.60 -10.92
CA ALA A 165 3.53 14.40 -9.71
C ALA A 165 4.73 14.41 -8.74
N GLN A 166 5.64 13.43 -8.83
CA GLN A 166 6.87 13.41 -8.01
C GLN A 166 7.71 14.67 -8.22
N ASN A 167 7.57 15.36 -9.37
CA ASN A 167 8.28 16.60 -9.64
C ASN A 167 7.94 17.74 -8.65
N PHE A 168 6.81 17.65 -7.95
CA PHE A 168 6.42 18.62 -6.94
C PHE A 168 6.97 18.31 -5.55
N ASP A 169 7.68 17.20 -5.36
CA ASP A 169 8.54 16.99 -4.20
C ASP A 169 9.93 17.59 -4.49
N PRO A 170 10.34 18.65 -3.76
CA PRO A 170 11.66 19.24 -3.97
C PRO A 170 12.81 18.29 -3.62
N LYS A 171 12.64 17.29 -2.74
CA LYS A 171 13.68 16.29 -2.51
C LYS A 171 13.89 15.44 -3.75
N TYR A 172 12.80 15.00 -4.39
CA TYR A 172 12.86 14.21 -5.60
C TYR A 172 13.63 14.89 -6.74
N ILE A 173 13.40 16.19 -6.96
CA ILE A 173 14.05 16.97 -8.04
C ILE A 173 15.44 17.45 -7.67
N LEU A 174 15.61 18.05 -6.49
CA LEU A 174 16.84 18.77 -6.14
C LEU A 174 17.96 17.84 -5.65
N LEU A 175 17.61 16.73 -5.00
CA LEU A 175 18.56 15.70 -4.56
C LEU A 175 18.64 14.52 -5.54
N GLY A 176 17.79 14.54 -6.57
CA GLY A 176 17.76 13.52 -7.61
C GLY A 176 18.87 13.68 -8.66
N PRO A 177 19.06 12.67 -9.51
CA PRO A 177 20.00 12.73 -10.61
C PRO A 177 19.52 13.72 -11.70
N LEU A 178 20.43 14.17 -12.56
CA LEU A 178 20.18 15.25 -13.53
C LEU A 178 19.03 14.96 -14.48
N GLU A 179 18.77 13.68 -14.78
CA GLU A 179 17.69 13.26 -15.66
C GLU A 179 16.31 13.67 -15.13
N ARG A 180 16.13 13.74 -13.79
CA ARG A 180 14.87 14.22 -13.18
C ARG A 180 14.63 15.70 -13.42
N LYS A 181 15.64 16.46 -13.85
CA LYS A 181 15.46 17.88 -14.20
C LYS A 181 14.90 18.08 -15.61
N ASN A 182 14.75 17.01 -16.39
CA ASN A 182 14.14 17.08 -17.71
C ASN A 182 12.60 17.17 -17.58
N LEU A 183 12.07 18.39 -17.77
CA LEU A 183 10.65 18.69 -17.67
C LEU A 183 9.78 17.77 -18.54
N HIS A 184 10.26 17.38 -19.73
CA HIS A 184 9.48 16.58 -20.67
C HIS A 184 9.17 15.17 -20.17
N GLN A 185 9.87 14.68 -19.16
CA GLN A 185 9.49 13.40 -18.56
C GLN A 185 8.11 13.51 -17.86
N TYR A 186 7.72 14.70 -17.39
CA TYR A 186 6.51 14.96 -16.62
C TYR A 186 5.27 15.30 -17.48
N SER A 187 5.25 14.88 -18.75
CA SER A 187 4.20 15.23 -19.74
C SER A 187 2.80 14.70 -19.42
N ALA A 188 2.65 13.82 -18.42
CA ALA A 188 1.33 13.42 -17.94
C ALA A 188 0.58 14.57 -17.24
N ILE A 189 1.30 15.60 -16.79
CA ILE A 189 0.72 16.86 -16.33
C ILE A 189 0.53 17.75 -17.56
N ARG A 190 -0.74 18.12 -17.81
CA ARG A 190 -1.14 18.86 -19.02
C ARG A 190 -0.32 20.13 -19.23
N GLU A 191 -0.09 20.88 -18.15
CA GLU A 191 0.64 22.14 -18.17
C GLU A 191 2.14 21.95 -18.49
N LEU A 192 2.71 20.78 -18.15
CA LEU A 192 4.11 20.45 -18.41
C LEU A 192 4.32 19.76 -19.77
N ALA A 193 3.27 19.20 -20.36
CA ALA A 193 3.32 18.54 -21.67
C ALA A 193 3.65 19.51 -22.81
N ASN A 194 3.14 20.74 -22.71
CA ASN A 194 3.38 21.81 -23.67
C ASN A 194 3.66 23.13 -22.92
N PRO A 195 4.87 23.26 -22.33
CA PRO A 195 5.18 24.38 -21.45
C PRO A 195 5.37 25.67 -22.25
N SER A 196 4.96 26.80 -21.68
CA SER A 196 5.33 28.11 -22.21
C SER A 196 6.80 28.41 -21.92
N ASP A 197 7.39 29.37 -22.66
CA ASP A 197 8.76 29.86 -22.39
C ASP A 197 8.90 30.36 -20.96
N GLU A 198 7.85 30.99 -20.43
CA GLU A 198 7.81 31.44 -19.03
C GLU A 198 7.88 30.25 -18.07
N LEU A 199 7.11 29.19 -18.31
CA LEU A 199 7.12 27.98 -17.48
C LEU A 199 8.48 27.26 -17.54
N LEU A 200 9.10 27.17 -18.73
CA LEU A 200 10.45 26.63 -18.89
C LEU A 200 11.48 27.43 -18.09
N CYS A 201 11.38 28.76 -18.11
CA CYS A 201 12.23 29.63 -17.31
C CYS A 201 12.03 29.38 -15.80
N LYS A 202 10.78 29.33 -15.33
CA LYS A 202 10.48 29.04 -13.91
C LYS A 202 10.95 27.65 -13.50
N TRP A 203 10.81 26.65 -14.36
CA TRP A 203 11.33 25.30 -14.14
C TRP A 203 12.85 25.29 -13.99
N SER A 204 13.58 26.01 -14.85
CA SER A 204 15.04 26.12 -14.75
C SER A 204 15.48 26.76 -13.43
N ILE A 205 14.75 27.79 -12.96
CA ILE A 205 15.02 28.42 -11.67
C ILE A 205 14.78 27.41 -10.53
N TYR A 206 13.66 26.68 -10.58
CA TYR A 206 13.33 25.64 -9.61
C TYR A 206 14.43 24.59 -9.52
N CYS A 207 14.88 24.04 -10.65
CA CYS A 207 15.93 23.03 -10.74
C CYS A 207 17.31 23.48 -10.24
N GLY A 208 17.52 24.81 -10.14
CA GLY A 208 18.73 25.44 -9.61
C GLY A 208 18.63 25.89 -8.16
N LEU A 209 17.47 25.70 -7.50
CA LEU A 209 17.35 26.00 -6.08
C LEU A 209 18.23 25.07 -5.24
N GLN A 210 18.78 25.62 -4.17
CA GLN A 210 19.41 24.81 -3.13
C GLN A 210 18.33 24.42 -2.13
N LEU A 211 18.26 23.12 -1.83
CA LEU A 211 17.46 22.65 -0.71
C LEU A 211 18.33 22.80 0.53
N GLU A 212 17.97 23.73 1.43
CA GLU A 212 18.59 23.78 2.76
C GLU A 212 18.42 22.41 3.43
N ASN A 213 19.40 21.97 4.23
CA ASN A 213 19.45 20.64 4.84
C ASN A 213 18.28 20.40 5.82
N SER A 214 17.06 20.24 5.30
CA SER A 214 15.89 19.87 6.07
C SER A 214 15.95 18.36 6.30
N VAL A 215 16.40 17.97 7.49
CA VAL A 215 16.42 16.57 7.93
C VAL A 215 14.99 16.02 8.08
N GLY A 216 13.96 16.89 8.11
CA GLY A 216 12.55 16.54 8.31
C GLY A 216 11.69 16.43 7.04
N GLU A 217 10.42 16.07 7.23
CA GLU A 217 9.36 16.07 6.22
C GLU A 217 9.11 17.51 5.74
N ILE A 218 9.10 17.73 4.43
CA ILE A 218 8.83 19.06 3.86
C ILE A 218 7.32 19.25 3.79
N ASN A 219 6.82 20.34 4.38
CA ASN A 219 5.46 20.78 4.17
C ASN A 219 5.32 21.30 2.73
N LEU A 220 4.82 20.46 1.82
CA LEU A 220 4.73 20.82 0.40
C LEU A 220 3.84 22.04 0.14
N GLU A 221 2.74 22.20 0.88
CA GLU A 221 1.87 23.36 0.71
C GLU A 221 2.60 24.65 1.05
N GLU A 222 3.22 24.71 2.23
CA GLU A 222 4.02 25.86 2.66
C GLU A 222 5.19 26.14 1.72
N TYR A 223 5.88 25.09 1.27
CA TYR A 223 6.99 25.19 0.31
C TYR A 223 6.55 25.87 -0.99
N TRP A 224 5.45 25.40 -1.60
CA TRP A 224 4.96 25.93 -2.86
C TRP A 224 4.31 27.31 -2.72
N MET A 225 3.65 27.58 -1.59
CA MET A 225 3.13 28.91 -1.26
C MET A 225 4.26 29.95 -1.12
N ASN A 226 5.35 29.61 -0.41
CA ASN A 226 6.51 30.49 -0.24
C ASN A 226 7.25 30.77 -1.54
N LEU A 227 7.15 29.87 -2.52
CA LEU A 227 7.71 30.08 -3.86
C LEU A 227 6.78 30.84 -4.81
N GLY A 228 5.57 31.19 -4.39
CA GLY A 228 4.53 31.82 -5.24
C GLY A 228 5.00 33.10 -5.94
N ASP A 229 5.74 33.97 -5.26
CA ASP A 229 6.24 35.21 -5.87
C ASP A 229 7.38 34.95 -6.87
N LYS A 230 8.22 33.94 -6.58
CA LYS A 230 9.40 33.62 -7.40
C LYS A 230 9.02 32.80 -8.64
N LEU A 231 8.10 31.85 -8.46
CA LEU A 231 7.71 30.82 -9.41
C LEU A 231 6.17 30.77 -9.60
N PRO A 232 5.49 31.88 -9.92
CA PRO A 232 4.03 31.99 -9.82
C PRO A 232 3.27 30.93 -10.62
N ILE A 233 3.66 30.68 -11.87
CA ILE A 233 3.00 29.68 -12.72
C ILE A 233 3.26 28.27 -12.18
N LEU A 234 4.51 27.95 -11.81
CA LEU A 234 4.87 26.61 -11.35
C LEU A 234 4.26 26.30 -9.98
N SER A 235 4.28 27.25 -9.04
CA SER A 235 3.63 27.12 -7.73
C SER A 235 2.13 26.91 -7.84
N LYS A 236 1.46 27.63 -8.76
CA LYS A 236 0.03 27.42 -9.01
C LYS A 236 -0.26 25.99 -9.47
N ILE A 237 0.51 25.50 -10.45
CA ILE A 237 0.38 24.13 -10.95
C ILE A 237 0.66 23.15 -9.80
N ALA A 238 1.74 23.33 -9.05
CA ALA A 238 2.10 22.45 -7.95
C ALA A 238 0.96 22.34 -6.93
N LEU A 239 0.41 23.47 -6.48
CA LEU A 239 -0.70 23.50 -5.52
C LEU A 239 -1.94 22.76 -6.05
N ASP A 240 -2.22 22.81 -7.35
CA ASP A 240 -3.33 22.05 -7.96
C ASP A 240 -3.09 20.52 -7.91
N TYR A 241 -1.84 20.06 -8.07
CA TYR A 241 -1.52 18.62 -8.14
C TYR A 241 -1.15 18.00 -6.80
N ILE A 242 -0.51 18.72 -5.86
CA ILE A 242 -0.12 18.12 -4.58
C ILE A 242 -1.34 17.66 -3.76
N TRP A 243 -2.48 18.31 -3.97
CA TRP A 243 -3.77 18.04 -3.32
C TRP A 243 -4.70 17.11 -4.11
N TYR A 244 -4.27 16.56 -5.26
CA TYR A 244 -5.16 15.90 -6.22
C TYR A 244 -6.01 14.75 -5.64
N LEU A 245 -5.55 14.05 -4.60
CA LEU A 245 -6.31 12.98 -3.93
C LEU A 245 -7.46 13.47 -3.03
N TYR A 246 -7.43 14.73 -2.61
CA TYR A 246 -8.43 15.31 -1.70
C TYR A 246 -9.82 15.44 -2.34
N HIS A 247 -9.89 15.63 -3.66
CA HIS A 247 -11.14 15.87 -4.37
C HIS A 247 -11.99 14.63 -4.67
N ALA A 248 -11.56 13.44 -4.25
CA ALA A 248 -12.22 12.20 -4.62
C ALA A 248 -12.66 11.38 -3.41
N VAL A 249 -13.93 11.58 -3.07
CA VAL A 249 -14.66 10.95 -1.98
C VAL A 249 -15.09 9.53 -2.39
N VAL A 250 -14.20 8.53 -2.33
CA VAL A 250 -14.57 7.09 -2.36
C VAL A 250 -13.58 6.27 -1.53
N TRP A 251 -13.45 6.56 -0.23
CA TRP A 251 -12.54 5.84 0.68
C TRP A 251 -13.27 4.96 1.71
N LYS A 252 -14.61 4.89 1.70
CA LYS A 252 -15.36 4.25 2.81
C LYS A 252 -15.70 2.77 2.56
N GLU A 253 -15.95 2.37 1.32
CA GLU A 253 -16.54 1.04 1.01
C GLU A 253 -15.48 -0.04 0.72
N VAL A 254 -14.44 0.26 -0.07
CA VAL A 254 -13.32 -0.68 -0.33
C VAL A 254 -12.51 -0.97 0.94
N PHE A 255 -12.39 0.01 1.82
CA PHE A 255 -11.62 -0.08 3.05
C PHE A 255 -12.35 -0.78 4.18
N GLN A 256 -13.69 -0.71 4.23
CA GLN A 256 -14.44 -1.53 5.18
C GLN A 256 -14.07 -3.01 5.00
N PHE A 257 -13.85 -3.52 3.79
CA PHE A 257 -13.52 -4.93 3.63
C PHE A 257 -12.13 -5.30 4.17
N ILE A 258 -11.09 -4.52 3.84
CA ILE A 258 -9.71 -4.74 4.31
C ILE A 258 -9.64 -4.58 5.83
N THR A 259 -10.15 -3.47 6.37
CA THR A 259 -10.13 -3.20 7.80
C THR A 259 -11.04 -4.16 8.58
N ILE A 260 -12.20 -4.57 8.05
CA ILE A 260 -13.06 -5.56 8.71
C ILE A 260 -12.42 -6.95 8.66
N PHE A 261 -11.84 -7.37 7.53
CA PHE A 261 -11.14 -8.65 7.43
C PHE A 261 -9.95 -8.69 8.40
N TRP A 262 -9.17 -7.60 8.48
CA TRP A 262 -8.02 -7.51 9.39
C TRP A 262 -8.39 -7.35 10.86
N MET A 263 -9.38 -6.51 11.20
CA MET A 263 -9.92 -6.43 12.55
C MET A 263 -10.56 -7.75 13.00
N LYS A 264 -11.08 -8.56 12.07
CA LYS A 264 -11.58 -9.91 12.37
C LYS A 264 -10.43 -10.86 12.68
N ILE A 265 -9.37 -10.88 11.87
CA ILE A 265 -8.15 -11.67 12.14
C ILE A 265 -7.57 -11.29 13.50
N ASP A 266 -7.45 -9.99 13.79
CA ASP A 266 -6.91 -9.47 15.06
C ASP A 266 -7.80 -9.82 16.28
N LYS A 267 -9.13 -9.69 16.15
CA LYS A 267 -10.08 -10.13 17.19
C LYS A 267 -10.04 -11.65 17.43
N ILE A 268 -9.74 -12.44 16.40
CA ILE A 268 -9.58 -13.89 16.52
C ILE A 268 -8.26 -14.21 17.22
N PHE A 269 -7.17 -13.51 16.88
CA PHE A 269 -5.88 -13.62 17.57
C PHE A 269 -6.02 -13.41 19.07
N GLN A 270 -6.75 -12.36 19.49
CA GLN A 270 -7.05 -12.06 20.90
C GLN A 270 -7.98 -13.06 21.61
N ARG A 271 -8.63 -13.97 20.88
CA ARG A 271 -9.54 -14.99 21.44
C ARG A 271 -8.95 -16.38 21.47
N ILE A 272 -7.95 -16.63 20.64
CA ILE A 272 -7.35 -17.95 20.44
C ILE A 272 -6.04 -18.12 21.24
N LEU A 273 -5.29 -17.03 21.44
CA LEU A 273 -4.08 -16.95 22.26
C LEU A 273 -4.40 -16.34 23.64
#